data_AF-E9HLG6-F1
#
_entry.id   AF-E9HLG6-F1
#
_cell.length_a   1.000
_cell.length_b   1.000
_cell.length_c   1.000
_cell.angle_alpha   90.00
_cell.angle_beta   90.00
_cell.angle_gamma   90.00
#
_symmetry.space_group_name_H-M   'P 1'
#
loop_
_entity.id
_entity.type
_entity.pdbx_description
1 polymer ?
#
loop_
_entity_poly.entity_id
_entity_poly.type
_entity_poly.pdbx_seq_one_letter_code
_entity_poly.pdbx_strand_id
1 'polypeptide(L)' 'MNVSLAMQVLSSSVAKGLEYYRTCPQIEEEVRRKFVKSKPVEELLQLLNDCFDTMNARRPRDGIKKEKWQ' A
#
# COMPACT_ATOMS: atom_id res chain seq x y z
N MET A 1 -14.26 -9.08 -10.77
CA MET A 1 -13.09 -8.73 -9.94
C MET A 1 -13.26 -7.30 -9.48
N ASN A 2 -13.29 -7.02 -8.17
CA ASN A 2 -13.58 -5.68 -7.65
C ASN A 2 -12.28 -4.90 -7.40
N VAL A 3 -12.01 -3.89 -8.22
CA VAL A 3 -10.79 -3.05 -8.14
C VAL A 3 -10.72 -2.30 -6.82
N SER A 4 -11.88 -1.93 -6.25
CA SER A 4 -11.94 -1.24 -4.95
C SER A 4 -11.39 -2.14 -3.84
N LEU A 5 -11.77 -3.43 -3.83
CA LEU A 5 -11.27 -4.38 -2.84
C LEU A 5 -9.76 -4.61 -2.99
N ALA A 6 -9.27 -4.71 -4.23
CA ALA A 6 -7.83 -4.85 -4.49
C ALA A 6 -7.03 -3.64 -3.97
N MET A 7 -7.55 -2.43 -4.16
CA MET A 7 -6.88 -1.21 -3.67
C MET A 7 -6.91 -1.07 -2.16
N GLN A 8 -7.96 -1.54 -1.49
CA GLN A 8 -8.00 -1.56 -0.02
C GLN A 8 -6.90 -2.46 0.55
N VAL A 9 -6.68 -3.63 -0.06
CA VAL A 9 -5.61 -4.57 0.35
C VAL A 9 -4.22 -4.00 0.06
N LEU A 10 -4.05 -3.29 -1.05
CA LEU A 10 -2.77 -2.71 -1.48
C LEU A 10 -2.53 -1.29 -0.95
N SER A 11 -3.24 -0.89 0.10
CA SER A 11 -3.20 0.49 0.59
C SER A 11 -2.02 0.78 1.50
N SER A 12 -1.63 2.06 1.56
CA SER A 12 -0.65 2.56 2.54
C SER A 12 -1.03 2.27 4.01
N SER A 13 -2.32 2.13 4.31
CA SER A 13 -2.80 1.73 5.65
C SER A 13 -2.34 0.31 6.02
N VAL A 14 -2.33 -0.61 5.06
CA VAL A 14 -1.87 -1.99 5.28
C VAL A 14 -0.36 -2.02 5.47
N ALA A 15 0.40 -1.22 4.70
CA ALA A 15 1.85 -1.07 4.89
C ALA A 15 2.18 -0.56 6.30
N LYS A 16 1.49 0.50 6.78
CA LYS A 16 1.62 1.00 8.15
C LYS A 16 1.23 -0.03 9.21
N GLY A 17 0.24 -0.88 8.93
CA GLY A 17 -0.13 -1.99 9.81
C GLY A 17 1.02 -2.98 9.97
N LEU A 18 1.69 -3.36 8.88
CA LEU A 18 2.86 -4.25 8.92
C LEU A 18 4.02 -3.63 9.71
N GLU A 19 4.26 -2.33 9.54
CA GLU A 19 5.25 -1.58 10.32
C GLU A 19 4.90 -1.57 11.81
N TYR A 20 3.63 -1.28 12.14
CA TYR A 20 3.13 -1.24 13.51
C TYR A 20 3.34 -2.56 14.24
N TYR A 21 2.94 -3.69 13.64
CA TYR A 21 3.14 -5.01 14.26
C TYR A 21 4.62 -5.39 14.42
N ARG A 22 5.52 -4.80 13.65
CA ARG A 22 6.97 -5.02 13.75
C ARG A 22 7.64 -4.14 14.81
N THR A 23 7.19 -2.89 14.97
CA THR A 23 7.93 -1.84 15.70
C THR A 23 7.28 -1.39 17.00
N CYS A 24 5.97 -1.62 17.18
CA CYS A 24 5.22 -1.14 18.33
C CYS A 24 5.65 -1.87 19.64
N PRO A 25 6.14 -1.13 20.66
CA PRO A 25 6.60 -1.73 21.92
C PRO A 25 5.52 -2.52 22.68
N GLN A 26 4.25 -2.12 22.52
CA GLN A 26 3.09 -2.70 23.19
C GLN A 26 2.64 -4.04 22.57
N ILE A 27 3.18 -4.43 21.41
CA ILE A 27 2.83 -5.69 20.75
C ILE A 27 3.60 -6.84 21.36
N GLU A 28 2.89 -7.95 21.62
CA GLU A 28 3.45 -9.20 22.12
C GLU A 28 4.59 -9.71 21.22
N GLU A 29 5.66 -10.19 21.84
CA GLU A 29 6.86 -10.64 21.14
C GLU A 29 6.57 -11.80 20.16
N GLU A 30 5.62 -12.67 20.48
CA GLU A 30 5.18 -13.75 19.59
C GLU A 30 4.55 -13.23 18.30
N VAL A 31 3.75 -12.17 18.39
CA VAL A 31 3.15 -11.50 17.23
C VAL A 31 4.25 -10.80 16.44
N ARG A 32 5.12 -10.04 17.11
CA ARG A 32 6.22 -9.31 16.47
C ARG A 32 7.12 -10.20 15.63
N ARG A 33 7.46 -11.39 16.14
CA ARG A 33 8.26 -12.40 15.42
C ARG A 33 7.62 -12.86 14.12
N LYS A 34 6.29 -12.90 14.02
CA LYS A 34 5.58 -13.25 12.77
C LYS A 34 5.74 -12.16 11.70
N PHE A 35 5.93 -10.91 12.10
CA PHE A 35 6.05 -9.75 11.20
C PHE A 35 7.49 -9.26 11.00
N VAL A 36 8.51 -9.89 11.60
CA VAL A 36 9.91 -9.41 11.48
C VAL A 36 10.42 -9.36 10.02
N LYS A 37 9.90 -10.24 9.16
CA LYS A 37 10.22 -10.31 7.72
C LYS A 37 9.21 -9.58 6.83
N SER A 38 8.29 -8.79 7.38
CA SER A 38 7.25 -8.10 6.61
C SER A 38 7.76 -6.90 5.81
N LYS A 39 8.98 -6.41 6.07
CA LYS A 39 9.54 -5.19 5.47
C LYS A 39 9.50 -5.18 3.94
N PRO A 40 9.90 -6.24 3.21
CA PRO A 40 9.82 -6.22 1.75
C PRO A 40 8.39 -6.11 1.23
N VAL A 41 7.41 -6.68 1.96
CA VAL A 41 5.99 -6.62 1.60
C VAL A 41 5.44 -5.22 1.84
N GLU A 42 5.80 -4.60 2.97
CA GLU A 42 5.48 -3.20 3.27
C GLU A 42 5.98 -2.24 2.17
N GLU A 43 7.25 -2.37 1.77
CA GLU A 43 7.84 -1.56 0.69
C GLU A 43 7.13 -1.77 -0.66
N LEU A 44 6.77 -3.02 -0.97
CA LEU A 44 6.02 -3.34 -2.19
C LEU A 44 4.61 -2.73 -2.18
N LEU A 45 3.89 -2.83 -1.05
CA LEU A 45 2.55 -2.27 -0.90
C LEU A 45 2.59 -0.74 -1.06
N GLN A 46 3.58 -0.09 -0.45
CA GLN A 46 3.78 1.35 -0.58
C GLN A 46 4.03 1.76 -2.03
N LEU A 47 4.92 1.05 -2.74
CA LEU A 47 5.20 1.29 -4.15
C LEU A 47 3.95 1.11 -5.03
N LEU A 48 3.17 0.06 -4.80
CA LEU A 48 1.95 -0.19 -5.58
C LEU A 48 0.89 0.87 -5.34
N ASN A 49 0.70 1.31 -4.08
CA ASN A 49 -0.18 2.40 -3.74
C ASN A 49 0.24 3.69 -4.47
N ASP A 50 1.52 4.05 -4.41
CA ASP A 50 2.05 5.28 -5.00
C ASP A 50 1.96 5.25 -6.53
N CYS A 51 2.24 4.11 -7.16
CA CYS A 51 2.00 3.89 -8.59
C CYS A 51 0.54 4.09 -8.96
N PHE A 52 -0.39 3.52 -8.18
CA PHE A 52 -1.81 3.64 -8.46
C PHE A 52 -2.32 5.07 -8.28
N ASP A 53 -1.93 5.74 -7.19
CA ASP A 53 -2.27 7.14 -6.93
C ASP A 53 -1.70 8.08 -8.02
N THR A 54 -0.51 7.77 -8.54
CA THR A 54 0.11 8.51 -9.65
C THR A 54 -0.68 8.32 -10.95
N MET A 55 -1.07 7.10 -11.29
CA MET A 55 -1.87 6.81 -12.49
C MET A 55 -3.29 7.38 -12.39
N ASN A 56 -3.88 7.37 -11.19
CA ASN A 56 -5.23 7.86 -10.89
C ASN A 56 -5.23 9.27 -10.30
N ALA A 57 -4.39 10.16 -10.82
CA ALA A 57 -4.16 11.50 -10.30
C ALA A 57 -5.44 12.17 -9.73
N ARG A 58 -5.29 12.80 -8.56
CA ARG A 58 -6.39 13.39 -7.75
C ARG A 58 -7.33 14.34 -8.49
N ARG A 59 -6.88 14.92 -9.60
CA ARG A 59 -7.73 15.67 -10.53
C ARG A 59 -7.90 14.83 -11.80
N PRO A 60 -9.14 14.61 -12.30
CA PRO A 60 -9.38 13.89 -13.55
C PRO A 60 -8.64 14.46 -14.76
N ARG A 61 -8.23 15.74 -14.70
CA ARG A 61 -7.37 16.41 -15.67
C ARG A 61 -5.94 15.88 -15.69
N ASP A 62 -5.39 15.49 -14.55
CA ASP A 62 -3.97 15.10 -14.44
C ASP A 62 -3.80 13.58 -14.59
N GLY A 63 -4.91 12.83 -14.62
CA GLY A 63 -4.90 11.40 -14.88
C GLY A 63 -4.57 11.09 -16.35
N ILE A 64 -3.88 9.96 -16.57
CA ILE A 64 -3.55 9.49 -17.91
C ILE A 64 -4.82 8.93 -18.54
N LYS A 65 -5.37 9.68 -19.51
CA LYS A 65 -6.50 9.25 -20.33
C LYS A 65 -6.00 8.74 -21.67
N LYS A 66 -6.79 7.87 -22.33
CA LYS A 66 -6.49 7.39 -23.69
C LYS A 66 -6.29 8.55 -24.68
N GLU A 67 -6.99 9.65 -24.46
CA GLU A 67 -6.86 10.89 -25.25
C GLU A 67 -5.52 11.63 -25.06
N LYS A 68 -4.83 11.41 -23.94
CA LYS A 68 -3.58 12.11 -23.55
C LYS A 68 -2.32 11.27 -23.72
N TRP A 69 -2.47 10.02 -24.10
CA TRP A 69 -1.38 9.06 -24.24
C TRP A 69 -0.80 9.02 -25.67
N GLN A 70 -1.43 9.73 -26.61
CA GLN A 70 -0.91 9.96 -27.97
C GLN A 70 -0.12 11.27 -28.05
#